data_AF-A0A8J5EWP4-F1
#
_entry.id   AF-A0A8J5EWP4-F1
#
_cell.length_a   1.000
_cell.length_b   1.000
_cell.length_c   1.000
_cell.angle_alpha   90.00
_cell.angle_beta   90.00
_cell.angle_gamma   90.00
#
_symmetry.space_group_name_H-M   'P 1'
#
loop_
_entity.id
_entity.type
_entity.pdbx_description
1 polymer ?
#
loop_
_entity_poly.entity_id
_entity_poly.type
_entity_poly.pdbx_seq_one_letter_code
_entity_poly.pdbx_strand_id
1 'polypeptide(L)'
;MSRSRGIRLHGPRQRPEKCGAGELIVCHVSLDGWRVNPGPRLRQCERGKKGGIQSDQGGARARMDRNSRAVERTVSNPRRSLNAFARRRTTDHPRFAPRHRLGSQPDLGLLLLCTPIASAEPTSSMSEKREAKGVAGRGDFEPGKPPPFRIGDIRAAIPGHCWVRDPWRSMSYVLRDAVVIAALAFCAAYLDSWAFWPLYWFAQGTMFWAVFVLGHDCGHGSFSDIPWLNNVVGHLLHSSILVPYHGCHKTHHQNHGNVDKDESWHPLPEKVYRELNSTSKKMRFTVPFPLFAFPVYLMRRTPGREEGSHFLPSSGLFDPKDELDVVVSTTCWSAMVSLLVCLSWVYGPLPVLKLYGLPYLVFVMWLDLVTYLHHHGHSEKLPWYRGNEWSYLRGGLTTIDRDYGWINNIHHDIGTHVVHHLFPQIPHYNLIEATKAAKPVFGEFYREPEKSGPLPLHLLGVLLRSLRMDHFVSDEGDVVFYQTDPHLLSGKKHKSM
;
A
#
# COMPACT_ATOMS: atom_id res chain seq x y z
N MET A 1 33.74 -32.96 58.52
CA MET A 1 32.63 -32.78 59.48
C MET A 1 31.44 -32.29 58.66
N SER A 2 30.27 -32.89 58.50
CA SER A 2 29.53 -34.04 59.07
C SER A 2 28.63 -34.56 57.91
N ARG A 3 28.66 -35.82 57.45
CA ARG A 3 27.82 -36.98 57.89
C ARG A 3 26.38 -36.59 58.26
N SER A 4 25.29 -37.24 57.80
CA SER A 4 25.11 -38.58 57.19
C SER A 4 23.63 -38.86 56.85
N ARG A 5 23.40 -39.68 55.78
CA ARG A 5 22.36 -40.74 55.56
C ARG A 5 20.88 -40.31 55.60
N GLY A 6 19.97 -40.61 54.66
CA GLY A 6 19.88 -41.64 53.61
C GLY A 6 18.71 -42.59 53.92
N ILE A 7 17.77 -42.81 52.98
CA ILE A 7 16.98 -44.04 52.76
C ILE A 7 16.37 -43.97 51.34
N ARG A 8 16.30 -45.14 50.70
CA ARG A 8 16.09 -45.46 49.28
C ARG A 8 14.93 -46.45 49.20
N LEU A 9 14.01 -46.39 48.23
CA LEU A 9 13.20 -47.56 47.83
C LEU A 9 12.92 -47.59 46.31
N HIS A 10 12.92 -48.84 45.80
CA HIS A 10 12.90 -49.41 44.43
C HIS A 10 11.71 -48.98 43.55
N GLY A 11 11.78 -48.82 42.21
CA GLY A 11 12.03 -49.79 41.10
C GLY A 11 10.70 -50.07 40.34
N PRO A 12 10.63 -50.54 39.07
CA PRO A 12 11.68 -50.94 38.12
C PRO A 12 11.58 -50.31 36.69
N ARG A 13 12.68 -50.46 35.93
CA ARG A 13 12.78 -50.38 34.45
C ARG A 13 12.92 -51.80 33.90
N GLN A 14 12.25 -52.14 32.79
CA GLN A 14 12.61 -53.09 31.72
C GLN A 14 11.59 -52.90 30.58
N ARG A 15 11.80 -53.06 29.26
CA ARG A 15 12.93 -53.24 28.32
C ARG A 15 12.35 -53.01 26.89
N PRO A 16 13.17 -52.96 25.82
CA PRO A 16 12.76 -52.62 24.45
C PRO A 16 12.40 -53.86 23.61
N GLU A 17 11.52 -53.70 22.62
CA GLU A 17 11.33 -54.67 21.54
C GLU A 17 11.34 -53.99 20.16
N LYS A 18 12.08 -54.61 19.23
CA LYS A 18 12.09 -54.37 17.78
C LYS A 18 11.60 -55.64 17.09
N CYS A 19 10.94 -55.44 15.94
CA CYS A 19 10.65 -56.31 14.77
C CYS A 19 9.17 -56.12 14.39
N GLY A 20 8.73 -55.98 13.13
CA GLY A 20 9.33 -56.10 11.81
C GLY A 20 8.39 -55.49 10.76
N ALA A 21 8.72 -55.67 9.49
CA ALA A 21 8.24 -54.90 8.33
C ALA A 21 6.78 -55.10 7.88
N GLY A 22 6.26 -54.06 7.21
CA GLY A 22 5.37 -54.16 6.04
C GLY A 22 3.87 -54.17 6.30
N GLU A 23 3.19 -53.05 6.03
CA GLU A 23 2.04 -52.98 5.11
C GLU A 23 1.52 -51.53 5.00
N LEU A 24 1.16 -51.17 3.77
CA LEU A 24 0.60 -49.90 3.36
C LEU A 24 -0.87 -49.84 3.83
N ILE A 25 -1.19 -48.99 4.81
CA ILE A 25 -2.58 -48.72 5.20
C ILE A 25 -2.90 -47.26 4.87
N VAL A 26 -3.77 -47.11 3.87
CA VAL A 26 -4.52 -45.88 3.60
C VAL A 26 -5.49 -45.67 4.76
N CYS A 27 -5.27 -44.64 5.58
CA CYS A 27 -6.24 -44.21 6.58
C CYS A 27 -6.82 -42.84 6.19
N HIS A 28 -8.08 -42.87 5.77
CA HIS A 28 -9.03 -41.77 5.92
C HIS A 28 -9.02 -41.29 7.38
N VAL A 29 -8.78 -39.99 7.61
CA VAL A 29 -9.04 -39.37 8.92
C VAL A 29 -10.28 -38.51 8.79
N SER A 30 -11.35 -39.00 9.43
CA SER A 30 -12.61 -38.31 9.68
C SER A 30 -12.36 -37.14 10.65
N LEU A 31 -12.91 -35.96 10.33
CA LEU A 31 -12.94 -34.80 11.21
C LEU A 31 -14.08 -34.97 12.21
N ASP A 32 -13.77 -35.39 13.44
CA ASP A 32 -14.64 -35.18 14.60
C ASP A 32 -13.79 -35.08 15.86
N GLY A 33 -13.81 -33.91 16.52
CA GLY A 33 -13.26 -33.81 17.88
C GLY A 33 -12.65 -32.49 18.32
N TRP A 34 -13.32 -31.34 18.11
CA TRP A 34 -13.09 -30.16 18.97
C TRP A 34 -14.43 -29.49 19.32
N ARG A 35 -15.04 -29.96 20.42
CA ARG A 35 -16.09 -29.19 21.12
C ARG A 35 -15.41 -28.20 22.05
N VAL A 36 -15.63 -26.92 21.80
CA VAL A 36 -15.33 -25.84 22.76
C VAL A 36 -16.61 -25.53 23.53
N ASN A 37 -16.53 -25.57 24.87
CA ASN A 37 -17.61 -25.18 25.78
C ASN A 37 -17.99 -23.70 25.59
N PRO A 38 -19.28 -23.34 25.45
CA PRO A 38 -19.70 -21.95 25.51
C PRO A 38 -19.79 -21.47 26.97
N GLY A 39 -18.98 -20.48 27.33
CA GLY A 39 -19.15 -19.68 28.54
C GLY A 39 -20.45 -18.84 28.52
N PRO A 40 -20.90 -18.32 29.67
CA PRO A 40 -22.31 -18.03 29.91
C PRO A 40 -22.80 -16.77 29.18
N ARG A 41 -23.95 -16.92 28.50
CA ARG A 41 -24.73 -15.82 27.93
C ARG A 41 -25.38 -15.00 29.04
N LEU A 42 -25.17 -13.68 29.02
CA LEU A 42 -25.98 -12.72 29.75
C LEU A 42 -27.42 -12.78 29.21
N ARG A 43 -28.35 -13.20 30.07
CA ARG A 43 -29.80 -13.21 29.79
C ARG A 43 -30.35 -11.81 30.04
N GLN A 44 -30.95 -11.20 29.03
CA GLN A 44 -31.95 -10.16 29.23
C GLN A 44 -33.17 -10.78 29.91
N CYS A 45 -33.53 -10.27 31.08
CA CYS A 45 -34.74 -10.61 31.80
C CYS A 45 -35.92 -9.81 31.23
N GLU A 46 -36.81 -10.47 30.50
CA GLU A 46 -38.22 -10.07 30.45
C GLU A 46 -38.95 -10.73 31.63
N ARG A 47 -39.49 -9.92 32.53
CA ARG A 47 -40.56 -10.33 33.44
C ARG A 47 -41.71 -9.35 33.30
N GLY A 48 -42.82 -9.85 32.79
CA GLY A 48 -44.11 -9.19 32.83
C GLY A 48 -44.59 -8.99 34.27
N LYS A 49 -45.29 -7.87 34.48
CA LYS A 49 -46.26 -7.71 35.56
C LYS A 49 -47.58 -7.25 34.95
N LYS A 50 -48.61 -8.07 35.10
CA LYS A 50 -50.01 -7.66 35.04
C LYS A 50 -50.34 -6.88 36.32
N GLY A 51 -51.11 -5.81 36.17
CA GLY A 51 -51.75 -5.07 37.25
C GLY A 51 -52.57 -3.95 36.61
N GLY A 52 -53.88 -4.17 36.48
CA GLY A 52 -54.81 -3.17 35.94
C GLY A 52 -55.22 -2.14 36.99
N ILE A 53 -55.68 -0.99 36.50
CA ILE A 53 -56.69 -0.09 37.11
C ILE A 53 -57.30 0.71 35.95
N GLN A 54 -58.63 0.85 35.97
CA GLN A 54 -59.50 1.60 35.07
C GLN A 54 -59.25 3.12 35.13
N SER A 55 -59.45 3.85 34.03
CA SER A 55 -60.61 4.76 33.86
C SER A 55 -60.47 5.73 32.67
N ASP A 56 -61.59 5.85 31.96
CA ASP A 56 -62.21 6.99 31.26
C ASP A 56 -61.55 7.81 30.13
N GLN A 57 -62.27 7.75 29.00
CA GLN A 57 -62.81 8.83 28.16
C GLN A 57 -61.91 9.86 27.45
N GLY A 58 -62.22 10.03 26.15
CA GLY A 58 -61.90 11.24 25.39
C GLY A 58 -61.64 10.96 23.91
N GLY A 59 -62.70 10.96 23.09
CA GLY A 59 -62.59 10.76 21.65
C GLY A 59 -62.16 12.00 20.87
N ALA A 60 -61.61 11.79 19.67
CA ALA A 60 -61.88 12.59 18.48
C ALA A 60 -61.34 11.86 17.23
N ARG A 61 -62.14 11.93 16.16
CA ARG A 61 -62.03 11.24 14.87
C ARG A 61 -61.13 11.96 13.85
N ALA A 62 -60.81 11.20 12.80
CA ALA A 62 -60.58 11.59 11.39
C ALA A 62 -59.12 11.84 10.95
N ARG A 63 -58.63 11.42 9.76
CA ARG A 63 -59.00 10.44 8.71
C ARG A 63 -57.80 10.42 7.72
N MET A 64 -57.58 9.28 7.05
CA MET A 64 -56.79 9.08 5.80
C MET A 64 -55.25 9.27 5.91
N ASP A 65 -54.38 8.48 5.26
CA ASP A 65 -54.56 7.52 4.17
C ASP A 65 -53.49 6.41 4.18
N ARG A 66 -53.85 5.24 3.65
CA ARG A 66 -52.97 4.09 3.41
C ARG A 66 -52.28 4.24 2.06
N ASN A 67 -50.96 4.00 1.98
CA ASN A 67 -50.45 3.10 0.94
C ASN A 67 -49.02 2.62 1.24
N SER A 68 -48.91 1.32 1.51
CA SER A 68 -47.66 0.56 1.52
C SER A 68 -47.66 -0.30 0.26
N ARG A 69 -46.63 -0.19 -0.60
CA ARG A 69 -46.26 -1.26 -1.52
C ARG A 69 -44.75 -1.38 -1.63
N ALA A 70 -44.29 -2.55 -1.20
CA ALA A 70 -43.01 -3.14 -1.57
C ALA A 70 -42.94 -3.40 -3.07
N VAL A 71 -41.75 -3.31 -3.65
CA VAL A 71 -41.43 -3.94 -4.93
C VAL A 71 -40.12 -4.71 -4.77
N GLU A 72 -40.21 -5.99 -5.05
CA GLU A 72 -39.17 -7.00 -5.01
C GLU A 72 -38.10 -6.84 -6.09
N ARG A 73 -36.96 -7.48 -5.80
CA ARG A 73 -35.81 -7.73 -6.67
C ARG A 73 -36.21 -8.45 -7.95
N THR A 74 -35.55 -8.09 -9.06
CA THR A 74 -35.27 -9.05 -10.13
C THR A 74 -33.89 -8.79 -10.72
N VAL A 75 -32.99 -9.74 -10.47
CA VAL A 75 -31.69 -9.90 -11.11
C VAL A 75 -31.93 -10.57 -12.46
N SER A 76 -31.38 -10.03 -13.55
CA SER A 76 -31.25 -10.77 -14.81
C SER A 76 -29.81 -10.73 -15.30
N ASN A 77 -29.27 -11.93 -15.48
CA ASN A 77 -27.98 -12.28 -16.04
C ASN A 77 -28.18 -12.58 -17.54
N PRO A 78 -27.20 -12.28 -18.41
CA PRO A 78 -27.04 -13.11 -19.59
C PRO A 78 -25.58 -13.52 -19.83
N ARG A 79 -25.32 -14.82 -19.67
CA ARG A 79 -24.31 -15.57 -20.43
C ARG A 79 -25.01 -16.67 -21.23
N ARG A 80 -24.97 -16.55 -22.57
CA ARG A 80 -24.77 -17.60 -23.59
C ARG A 80 -25.49 -17.25 -24.90
N SER A 81 -24.74 -17.04 -25.98
CA SER A 81 -24.81 -17.96 -27.13
C SER A 81 -23.54 -17.83 -27.98
N LEU A 82 -23.07 -18.97 -28.44
CA LEU A 82 -22.01 -19.16 -29.43
C LEU A 82 -22.67 -19.51 -30.77
N ASN A 83 -21.99 -19.09 -31.83
CA ASN A 83 -22.01 -19.59 -33.21
C ASN A 83 -23.00 -19.03 -34.26
N ALA A 84 -22.36 -18.72 -35.40
CA ALA A 84 -22.83 -18.67 -36.79
C ALA A 84 -23.42 -17.34 -37.31
N PHE A 85 -22.59 -16.57 -38.02
CA PHE A 85 -22.77 -16.46 -39.48
C PHE A 85 -21.50 -15.92 -40.16
N ALA A 86 -21.08 -16.60 -41.21
CA ALA A 86 -19.98 -16.24 -42.08
C ALA A 86 -20.51 -15.52 -43.34
N ARG A 87 -19.61 -14.74 -43.95
CA ARG A 87 -19.60 -14.22 -45.34
C ARG A 87 -20.49 -13.00 -45.64
N ARG A 88 -19.83 -11.87 -45.90
CA ARG A 88 -19.83 -11.21 -47.22
C ARG A 88 -18.60 -10.31 -47.37
N ARG A 89 -17.93 -10.49 -48.52
CA ARG A 89 -16.86 -9.64 -49.08
C ARG A 89 -17.50 -8.52 -49.89
N THR A 90 -16.87 -7.34 -49.90
CA THR A 90 -16.64 -6.42 -51.05
C THR A 90 -15.73 -5.30 -50.51
N THR A 91 -14.41 -5.32 -50.74
CA THR A 91 -13.71 -4.60 -51.83
C THR A 91 -14.22 -3.17 -52.06
N ASP A 92 -13.42 -2.17 -51.70
CA ASP A 92 -12.91 -1.20 -52.67
C ASP A 92 -11.70 -0.42 -52.13
N HIS A 93 -10.65 -0.40 -52.93
CA HIS A 93 -9.46 0.45 -52.83
C HIS A 93 -9.60 1.58 -53.88
N PRO A 94 -8.83 2.67 -53.72
CA PRO A 94 -7.98 3.07 -54.84
C PRO A 94 -6.50 3.11 -54.46
N ARG A 95 -5.65 2.79 -55.44
CA ARG A 95 -4.18 2.85 -55.42
C ARG A 95 -3.66 3.96 -56.33
N PHE A 96 -2.37 4.27 -56.09
CA PHE A 96 -1.33 4.88 -56.95
C PHE A 96 -1.28 6.42 -56.99
N ALA A 97 -0.14 7.13 -56.96
CA ALA A 97 1.32 6.99 -56.72
C ALA A 97 1.97 8.36 -57.17
N PRO A 98 3.30 8.58 -57.33
CA PRO A 98 4.53 8.03 -56.72
C PRO A 98 5.62 9.09 -56.30
N ARG A 99 6.59 8.60 -55.49
CA ARG A 99 8.09 8.78 -55.52
C ARG A 99 8.77 10.16 -55.52
N HIS A 100 9.77 10.30 -54.63
CA HIS A 100 11.22 10.50 -54.89
C HIS A 100 11.98 10.32 -53.53
N ARG A 101 12.78 9.28 -53.26
CA ARG A 101 14.14 8.83 -53.69
C ARG A 101 15.29 9.43 -52.84
N LEU A 102 15.90 8.51 -52.06
CA LEU A 102 17.22 8.35 -51.41
C LEU A 102 18.34 9.42 -51.50
N GLY A 103 19.10 9.49 -50.39
CA GLY A 103 20.56 9.76 -50.28
C GLY A 103 20.98 9.89 -48.80
N SER A 104 21.53 8.85 -48.16
CA SER A 104 22.96 8.56 -47.91
C SER A 104 23.59 9.32 -46.72
N GLN A 105 24.11 8.56 -45.75
CA GLN A 105 24.85 8.95 -44.53
C GLN A 105 26.32 9.43 -44.82
N PRO A 106 27.22 9.56 -43.82
CA PRO A 106 27.32 10.59 -42.76
C PRO A 106 28.71 11.27 -42.79
N ASP A 107 28.97 12.29 -41.97
CA ASP A 107 30.37 12.64 -41.64
C ASP A 107 30.56 13.26 -40.25
N LEU A 108 31.71 12.92 -39.69
CA LEU A 108 32.29 13.25 -38.39
C LEU A 108 32.93 14.66 -38.41
N GLY A 109 32.93 15.34 -37.27
CA GLY A 109 34.14 16.05 -36.81
C GLY A 109 34.06 17.56 -36.54
N LEU A 110 34.51 17.89 -35.32
CA LEU A 110 35.41 19.00 -34.95
C LEU A 110 34.83 20.24 -34.22
N LEU A 111 35.17 20.28 -32.92
CA LEU A 111 35.65 21.42 -32.10
C LEU A 111 35.57 22.85 -32.67
N LEU A 112 35.06 23.83 -31.90
CA LEU A 112 35.87 24.74 -31.06
C LEU A 112 35.04 25.80 -30.29
N LEU A 113 35.67 26.28 -29.22
CA LEU A 113 35.34 27.29 -28.20
C LEU A 113 34.86 28.67 -28.72
N CYS A 114 33.97 29.36 -27.96
CA CYS A 114 34.27 30.62 -27.21
C CYS A 114 33.02 31.35 -26.63
N THR A 115 33.10 31.57 -25.32
CA THR A 115 32.64 32.64 -24.37
C THR A 115 31.80 33.88 -24.79
N PRO A 116 31.20 34.61 -23.80
CA PRO A 116 29.91 35.31 -23.89
C PRO A 116 30.01 36.83 -24.12
N ILE A 117 28.87 37.48 -24.42
CA ILE A 117 28.74 38.94 -24.49
C ILE A 117 27.67 39.44 -23.52
N ALA A 118 28.02 40.48 -22.77
CA ALA A 118 27.23 41.16 -21.77
C ALA A 118 26.42 42.35 -22.35
N SER A 119 25.30 42.62 -21.67
CA SER A 119 24.64 43.90 -21.36
C SER A 119 24.57 45.05 -22.37
N ALA A 120 23.33 45.51 -22.61
CA ALA A 120 23.02 46.93 -22.84
C ALA A 120 21.58 47.25 -22.39
N GLU A 121 21.42 48.24 -21.49
CA GLU A 121 20.16 48.99 -21.32
C GLU A 121 20.02 50.04 -22.42
N PRO A 122 18.80 50.58 -22.66
CA PRO A 122 18.61 51.99 -22.32
C PRO A 122 17.19 52.40 -21.85
N THR A 123 17.18 53.27 -20.82
CA THR A 123 16.42 54.52 -20.59
C THR A 123 14.89 54.64 -20.74
N SER A 124 14.37 55.45 -19.81
CA SER A 124 13.00 55.76 -19.39
C SER A 124 12.07 56.53 -20.36
N SER A 125 10.76 56.29 -20.22
CA SER A 125 9.70 57.30 -20.40
C SER A 125 8.55 57.09 -19.40
N MET A 126 8.00 58.20 -18.90
CA MET A 126 7.07 58.30 -17.77
C MET A 126 5.61 57.88 -18.05
N SER A 127 4.93 57.48 -16.96
CA SER A 127 3.52 57.71 -16.61
C SER A 127 2.42 56.86 -17.29
N GLU A 128 1.95 55.84 -16.55
CA GLU A 128 0.53 55.80 -16.18
C GLU A 128 0.33 55.01 -14.87
N LYS A 129 -0.19 55.71 -13.86
CA LYS A 129 -0.43 55.21 -12.51
C LYS A 129 -1.76 54.44 -12.52
N ARG A 130 -1.72 53.13 -12.77
CA ARG A 130 -2.86 52.25 -12.45
C ARG A 130 -2.70 51.76 -11.01
N GLU A 131 -3.57 52.26 -10.15
CA GLU A 131 -3.82 51.71 -8.81
C GLU A 131 -4.09 50.21 -8.92
N ALA A 132 -3.09 49.41 -8.57
CA ALA A 132 -3.33 48.03 -8.19
C ALA A 132 -4.11 48.07 -6.88
N LYS A 133 -5.44 47.89 -6.99
CA LYS A 133 -6.29 47.52 -5.86
C LYS A 133 -5.57 46.44 -5.07
N GLY A 134 -5.26 46.76 -3.81
CA GLY A 134 -4.66 45.83 -2.87
C GLY A 134 -5.38 44.50 -2.95
N VAL A 135 -4.62 43.45 -3.24
CA VAL A 135 -5.07 42.08 -3.07
C VAL A 135 -5.43 41.97 -1.60
N ALA A 136 -6.74 41.91 -1.34
CA ALA A 136 -7.31 41.56 -0.06
C ALA A 136 -6.59 40.32 0.48
N GLY A 137 -6.31 40.33 1.79
CA GLY A 137 -5.40 39.40 2.45
C GLY A 137 -5.57 37.94 1.99
N ARG A 138 -4.43 37.25 1.84
CA ARG A 138 -4.41 35.78 1.85
C ARG A 138 -5.23 35.33 3.05
N GLY A 139 -6.42 34.78 2.80
CA GLY A 139 -7.10 34.00 3.83
C GLY A 139 -6.17 32.85 4.19
N ASP A 140 -6.00 32.59 5.48
CA ASP A 140 -5.17 31.48 5.94
C ASP A 140 -5.73 30.17 5.35
N PHE A 141 -4.95 29.50 4.51
CA PHE A 141 -5.32 28.20 3.96
C PHE A 141 -5.45 27.18 5.11
N GLU A 142 -6.63 26.60 5.26
CA GLU A 142 -6.90 25.57 6.27
C GLU A 142 -6.97 24.18 5.62
N PRO A 143 -5.93 23.34 5.79
CA PRO A 143 -5.83 22.07 5.08
C PRO A 143 -6.94 21.06 5.44
N GLY A 144 -7.58 21.25 6.59
CA GLY A 144 -8.69 20.42 7.06
C GLY A 144 -10.04 20.75 6.42
N LYS A 145 -10.20 21.89 5.73
CA LYS A 145 -11.48 22.26 5.12
C LYS A 145 -11.72 21.46 3.82
N PRO A 146 -12.99 21.19 3.46
CA PRO A 146 -13.30 20.59 2.17
C PRO A 146 -12.74 21.41 0.99
N PRO A 147 -12.17 20.77 -0.04
CA PRO A 147 -11.66 21.49 -1.20
C PRO A 147 -12.79 22.14 -2.02
N PRO A 148 -12.53 23.25 -2.72
CA PRO A 148 -13.51 23.92 -3.58
C PRO A 148 -13.73 23.21 -4.94
N PHE A 149 -13.20 22.00 -5.10
CA PHE A 149 -13.30 21.18 -6.31
C PHE A 149 -13.75 19.76 -5.96
N ARG A 150 -14.27 19.06 -6.96
CA ARG A 150 -14.75 17.68 -6.86
C ARG A 150 -13.75 16.75 -7.53
N ILE A 151 -13.81 15.46 -7.18
CA ILE A 151 -12.98 14.43 -7.82
C ILE A 151 -13.17 14.37 -9.35
N GLY A 152 -14.36 14.73 -9.83
CA GLY A 152 -14.67 14.82 -11.26
C GLY A 152 -13.90 15.92 -11.99
N ASP A 153 -13.60 17.04 -11.32
CA ASP A 153 -12.85 18.16 -11.91
C ASP A 153 -11.39 17.75 -12.14
N ILE A 154 -10.81 17.02 -11.19
CA ILE A 154 -9.46 16.46 -11.32
C ILE A 154 -9.43 15.43 -12.45
N ARG A 155 -10.41 14.53 -12.49
CA ARG A 155 -10.53 13.53 -13.55
C ARG A 155 -10.61 14.18 -14.94
N ALA A 156 -11.37 15.26 -15.07
CA ALA A 156 -11.54 15.98 -16.35
C ALA A 156 -10.25 16.69 -16.81
N ALA A 157 -9.37 17.07 -15.88
CA ALA A 157 -8.08 17.67 -16.22
C ALA A 157 -7.06 16.66 -16.74
N ILE A 158 -7.17 15.38 -16.36
CA ILE A 158 -6.22 14.34 -16.76
C ILE A 158 -6.47 13.91 -18.22
N PRO A 159 -5.44 13.91 -19.09
CA PRO A 159 -5.57 13.50 -20.49
C PRO A 159 -6.15 12.09 -20.66
N GLY A 160 -6.98 11.90 -21.68
CA GLY A 160 -7.68 10.64 -21.94
C GLY A 160 -6.75 9.43 -22.11
N HIS A 161 -5.58 9.62 -22.73
CA HIS A 161 -4.61 8.53 -22.95
C HIS A 161 -3.94 8.06 -21.65
N CYS A 162 -3.90 8.87 -20.60
CA CYS A 162 -3.34 8.45 -19.31
C CYS A 162 -4.13 7.28 -18.69
N TRP A 163 -5.41 7.13 -19.06
CA TRP A 163 -6.30 6.07 -18.57
C TRP A 163 -6.21 4.76 -19.37
N VAL A 164 -5.47 4.77 -20.48
CA VAL A 164 -5.35 3.59 -21.35
C VAL A 164 -4.34 2.63 -20.74
N ARG A 165 -4.81 1.41 -20.47
CA ARG A 165 -3.99 0.31 -19.96
C ARG A 165 -3.48 -0.49 -21.15
N ASP A 166 -2.18 -0.43 -21.40
CA ASP A 166 -1.52 -1.21 -22.44
C ASP A 166 -0.81 -2.42 -21.82
N PRO A 167 -1.34 -3.65 -21.98
CA PRO A 167 -0.74 -4.85 -21.39
C PRO A 167 0.65 -5.15 -21.96
N TRP A 168 0.95 -4.77 -23.21
CA TRP A 168 2.27 -4.98 -23.80
C TRP A 168 3.30 -4.07 -23.18
N ARG A 169 2.94 -2.80 -22.99
CA ARG A 169 3.79 -1.84 -22.27
C ARG A 169 4.01 -2.31 -20.84
N SER A 170 2.95 -2.69 -20.12
CA SER A 170 3.06 -3.22 -18.75
C SER A 170 3.96 -4.47 -18.67
N MET A 171 3.78 -5.43 -19.57
CA MET A 171 4.64 -6.62 -19.64
C MET A 171 6.09 -6.31 -20.02
N SER A 172 6.34 -5.26 -20.80
CA SER A 172 7.70 -4.83 -21.11
C SER A 172 8.47 -4.37 -19.87
N TYR A 173 7.80 -3.72 -18.91
CA TYR A 173 8.38 -3.38 -17.61
C TYR A 173 8.67 -4.62 -16.76
N VAL A 174 7.76 -5.61 -16.76
CA VAL A 174 7.99 -6.90 -16.10
C VAL A 174 9.24 -7.59 -16.67
N LEU A 175 9.34 -7.65 -18.00
CA LEU A 175 10.49 -8.26 -18.67
C LEU A 175 11.78 -7.51 -18.36
N ARG A 176 11.77 -6.17 -18.45
CA ARG A 176 12.91 -5.31 -18.12
C ARG A 176 13.39 -5.60 -16.70
N ASP A 177 12.50 -5.57 -15.73
CA ASP A 177 12.84 -5.74 -14.32
C ASP A 177 13.36 -7.16 -14.04
N ALA A 178 12.74 -8.18 -14.64
CA ALA A 178 13.18 -9.57 -14.53
C ALA A 178 14.59 -9.78 -15.12
N VAL A 179 14.89 -9.16 -16.27
CA VAL A 179 16.23 -9.21 -16.89
C VAL A 179 17.28 -8.56 -16.00
N VAL A 180 16.98 -7.38 -15.44
CA VAL A 180 17.90 -6.69 -14.52
C VAL A 180 18.14 -7.51 -13.25
N ILE A 181 17.07 -8.07 -12.66
CA ILE A 181 17.16 -8.96 -11.48
C ILE A 181 18.05 -10.17 -11.78
N ALA A 182 17.83 -10.84 -12.90
CA ALA A 182 18.63 -12.01 -13.28
C ALA A 182 20.11 -11.62 -13.53
N ALA A 183 20.36 -10.50 -14.20
CA ALA A 183 21.70 -10.00 -14.47
C ALA A 183 22.45 -9.63 -13.19
N LEU A 184 21.80 -8.93 -12.25
CA LEU A 184 22.38 -8.60 -10.95
C LEU A 184 22.74 -9.87 -10.16
N ALA A 185 21.81 -10.83 -10.09
CA ALA A 185 22.04 -12.09 -9.37
C ALA A 185 23.17 -12.91 -10.01
N PHE A 186 23.22 -12.97 -11.34
CA PHE A 186 24.31 -13.62 -12.07
C PHE A 186 25.66 -12.94 -11.80
N CYS A 187 25.73 -11.61 -11.87
CA CYS A 187 26.96 -10.87 -11.59
C CYS A 187 27.43 -11.08 -10.15
N ALA A 188 26.51 -11.07 -9.18
CA ALA A 188 26.85 -11.29 -7.77
C ALA A 188 27.36 -12.71 -7.52
N ALA A 189 26.73 -13.72 -8.12
CA ALA A 189 27.17 -15.10 -8.04
C ALA A 189 28.52 -15.34 -8.74
N TYR A 190 28.76 -14.67 -9.88
CA TYR A 190 30.01 -14.78 -10.64
C TYR A 190 31.18 -14.09 -9.94
N LEU A 191 30.97 -12.87 -9.42
CA LEU A 191 32.02 -12.10 -8.74
C LEU A 191 32.31 -12.60 -7.32
N ASP A 192 31.29 -13.13 -6.62
CA ASP A 192 31.29 -13.62 -5.24
C ASP A 192 32.28 -12.91 -4.30
N SER A 193 32.20 -11.58 -4.25
CA SER A 193 33.11 -10.73 -3.48
C SER A 193 32.38 -9.96 -2.40
N TRP A 194 32.92 -9.94 -1.18
CA TRP A 194 32.41 -9.14 -0.06
C TRP A 194 32.35 -7.64 -0.34
N ALA A 195 33.16 -7.14 -1.28
CA ALA A 195 33.05 -5.76 -1.74
C ALA A 195 31.81 -5.52 -2.62
N PHE A 196 31.39 -6.53 -3.38
CA PHE A 196 30.26 -6.44 -4.31
C PHE A 196 28.92 -6.76 -3.64
N TRP A 197 28.92 -7.65 -2.64
CA TRP A 197 27.70 -8.10 -1.96
C TRP A 197 26.79 -6.97 -1.44
N PRO A 198 27.29 -5.94 -0.73
CA PRO A 198 26.45 -4.83 -0.29
C PRO A 198 25.82 -4.03 -1.42
N LEU A 199 26.57 -3.81 -2.52
CA LEU A 199 26.05 -3.12 -3.71
C LEU A 199 24.95 -3.94 -4.37
N TYR A 200 25.17 -5.26 -4.51
CA TYR A 200 24.16 -6.18 -5.00
C TYR A 200 22.92 -6.18 -4.10
N TRP A 201 23.05 -6.29 -2.78
CA TRP A 201 21.90 -6.33 -1.88
C TRP A 201 21.03 -5.08 -1.99
N PHE A 202 21.67 -3.91 -2.07
CA PHE A 202 20.96 -2.65 -2.25
C PHE A 202 20.25 -2.58 -3.61
N ALA A 203 20.97 -2.86 -4.70
CA ALA A 203 20.42 -2.80 -6.05
C ALA A 203 19.30 -3.83 -6.26
N GLN A 204 19.53 -5.08 -5.86
CA GLN A 204 18.59 -6.18 -5.99
C GLN A 204 17.33 -5.95 -5.14
N GLY A 205 17.48 -5.47 -3.91
CA GLY A 205 16.34 -5.13 -3.06
C GLY A 205 15.51 -3.95 -3.59
N THR A 206 16.17 -2.98 -4.22
CA THR A 206 15.47 -1.88 -4.92
C THR A 206 14.71 -2.39 -6.15
N MET A 207 15.23 -3.39 -6.87
CA MET A 207 14.49 -4.05 -7.96
C MET A 207 13.32 -4.91 -7.46
N PHE A 208 13.42 -5.53 -6.29
CA PHE A 208 12.27 -6.21 -5.67
C PHE A 208 11.16 -5.22 -5.29
N TRP A 209 11.51 -4.00 -4.89
CA TRP A 209 10.54 -2.92 -4.77
C TRP A 209 9.91 -2.53 -6.12
N ALA A 210 10.68 -2.48 -7.21
CA ALA A 210 10.12 -2.27 -8.55
C ALA A 210 9.08 -3.35 -8.93
N VAL A 211 9.38 -4.62 -8.61
CA VAL A 211 8.44 -5.76 -8.79
C VAL A 211 7.18 -5.59 -7.94
N PHE A 212 7.31 -5.07 -6.72
CA PHE A 212 6.16 -4.77 -5.86
C PHE A 212 5.20 -3.78 -6.54
N VAL A 213 5.73 -2.67 -7.10
CA VAL A 213 4.91 -1.65 -7.77
C VAL A 213 4.18 -2.23 -9.01
N LEU A 214 4.82 -3.10 -9.79
CA LEU A 214 4.17 -3.76 -10.93
C LEU A 214 3.06 -4.74 -10.50
N GLY A 215 3.28 -5.54 -9.45
CA GLY A 215 2.24 -6.39 -8.90
C GLY A 215 1.11 -5.58 -8.24
N HIS A 216 1.43 -4.41 -7.70
CA HIS A 216 0.48 -3.47 -7.13
C HIS A 216 -0.42 -2.85 -8.20
N ASP A 217 0.13 -2.50 -9.36
CA ASP A 217 -0.63 -2.09 -10.55
C ASP A 217 -1.58 -3.20 -11.02
N CYS A 218 -1.18 -4.47 -10.91
CA CYS A 218 -2.07 -5.60 -11.18
C CYS A 218 -3.26 -5.59 -10.19
N GLY A 219 -2.99 -5.40 -8.90
CA GLY A 219 -4.01 -5.37 -7.84
C GLY A 219 -5.01 -4.23 -7.99
N HIS A 220 -4.58 -3.10 -8.56
CA HIS A 220 -5.44 -1.97 -8.93
C HIS A 220 -6.16 -2.13 -10.26
N GLY A 221 -5.78 -3.14 -11.03
CA GLY A 221 -6.22 -3.34 -12.40
C GLY A 221 -5.76 -2.23 -13.34
N SER A 222 -4.70 -1.48 -13.01
CA SER A 222 -4.07 -0.50 -13.91
C SER A 222 -3.07 -1.16 -14.87
N PHE A 223 -2.59 -2.37 -14.54
CA PHE A 223 -1.68 -3.14 -15.40
C PHE A 223 -2.32 -3.54 -16.74
N SER A 224 -3.59 -3.98 -16.73
CA SER A 224 -4.34 -4.43 -17.91
C SER A 224 -5.85 -4.34 -17.68
N ASP A 225 -6.63 -4.18 -18.75
CA ASP A 225 -8.10 -4.33 -18.74
C ASP A 225 -8.57 -5.78 -18.55
N ILE A 226 -7.65 -6.76 -18.56
CA ILE A 226 -7.95 -8.19 -18.49
C ILE A 226 -7.75 -8.69 -17.05
N PRO A 227 -8.82 -8.97 -16.27
CA PRO A 227 -8.69 -9.27 -14.85
C PRO A 227 -7.87 -10.53 -14.56
N TRP A 228 -8.02 -11.58 -15.38
CA TRP A 228 -7.26 -12.83 -15.17
C TRP A 228 -5.76 -12.63 -15.40
N LEU A 229 -5.37 -11.75 -16.34
CA LEU A 229 -3.96 -11.44 -16.58
C LEU A 229 -3.36 -10.72 -15.37
N ASN A 230 -4.07 -9.73 -14.83
CA ASN A 230 -3.68 -9.04 -13.60
C ASN A 230 -3.50 -10.03 -12.45
N ASN A 231 -4.44 -10.96 -12.27
CA ASN A 231 -4.34 -11.94 -11.18
C ASN A 231 -3.14 -12.87 -11.37
N VAL A 232 -2.92 -13.42 -12.57
CA VAL A 232 -1.78 -14.31 -12.82
C VAL A 232 -0.44 -13.58 -12.62
N VAL A 233 -0.27 -12.41 -13.25
CA VAL A 233 0.97 -11.64 -13.16
C VAL A 233 1.17 -11.12 -11.74
N GLY A 234 0.13 -10.57 -11.11
CA GLY A 234 0.15 -10.08 -9.75
C GLY A 234 0.55 -11.14 -8.74
N HIS A 235 -0.03 -12.34 -8.81
CA HIS A 235 0.37 -13.46 -7.97
C HIS A 235 1.84 -13.86 -8.18
N LEU A 236 2.31 -13.93 -9.43
CA LEU A 236 3.70 -14.27 -9.72
C LEU A 236 4.66 -13.22 -9.16
N LEU A 237 4.41 -11.94 -9.42
CA LEU A 237 5.25 -10.83 -8.98
C LEU A 237 5.29 -10.73 -7.46
N HIS A 238 4.13 -10.61 -6.80
CA HIS A 238 4.06 -10.42 -5.34
C HIS A 238 4.52 -11.66 -4.58
N SER A 239 4.14 -12.88 -5.00
CA SER A 239 4.59 -14.09 -4.28
C SER A 239 6.10 -14.26 -4.37
N SER A 240 6.73 -13.91 -5.50
CA SER A 240 8.19 -13.98 -5.66
C SER A 240 8.97 -13.10 -4.68
N ILE A 241 8.33 -12.08 -4.11
CA ILE A 241 8.90 -11.18 -3.09
C ILE A 241 8.16 -11.31 -1.75
N LEU A 242 7.52 -12.46 -1.49
CA LEU A 242 6.84 -12.80 -0.22
C LEU A 242 5.76 -11.80 0.21
N VAL A 243 5.03 -11.23 -0.76
CA VAL A 243 3.84 -10.41 -0.54
C VAL A 243 2.59 -11.21 -0.95
N PRO A 244 1.54 -11.31 -0.11
CA PRO A 244 0.25 -11.83 -0.54
C PRO A 244 -0.44 -10.81 -1.46
N TYR A 245 -0.84 -11.25 -2.65
CA TYR A 245 -1.37 -10.36 -3.71
C TYR A 245 -2.71 -9.71 -3.35
N HIS A 246 -3.66 -10.46 -2.78
CA HIS A 246 -4.96 -9.91 -2.41
C HIS A 246 -5.00 -9.41 -0.96
N GLY A 247 -5.73 -8.31 -0.76
CA GLY A 247 -6.35 -7.99 0.52
C GLY A 247 -5.70 -6.87 1.36
N CYS A 248 -4.37 -6.82 1.50
CA CYS A 248 -3.74 -5.77 2.34
C CYS A 248 -3.89 -4.38 1.72
N HIS A 249 -3.81 -4.34 0.40
CA HIS A 249 -3.59 -3.12 -0.35
C HIS A 249 -4.87 -2.37 -0.68
N LYS A 250 -5.89 -3.15 -1.07
CA LYS A 250 -7.23 -2.67 -1.42
C LYS A 250 -7.87 -1.88 -0.27
N THR A 251 -7.78 -2.39 0.95
CA THR A 251 -8.39 -1.76 2.14
C THR A 251 -7.70 -0.45 2.52
N HIS A 252 -6.38 -0.36 2.37
CA HIS A 252 -5.63 0.88 2.56
C HIS A 252 -6.05 1.97 1.55
N HIS A 253 -6.08 1.65 0.25
CA HIS A 253 -6.51 2.61 -0.76
C HIS A 253 -7.97 3.03 -0.65
N GLN A 254 -8.85 2.18 -0.09
CA GLN A 254 -10.25 2.54 0.10
C GLN A 254 -10.47 3.50 1.26
N ASN A 255 -9.56 3.53 2.24
CA ASN A 255 -9.75 4.20 3.52
C ASN A 255 -8.65 5.20 3.88
N HIS A 256 -7.74 5.52 2.97
CA HIS A 256 -6.62 6.42 3.23
C HIS A 256 -7.07 7.75 3.88
N GLY A 257 -6.34 8.20 4.89
CA GLY A 257 -6.65 9.42 5.65
C GLY A 257 -7.86 9.30 6.60
N ASN A 258 -8.42 8.08 6.78
CA ASN A 258 -9.44 7.78 7.79
C ASN A 258 -8.79 7.20 9.05
N VAL A 259 -8.98 7.83 10.22
CA VAL A 259 -8.42 7.32 11.49
C VAL A 259 -8.95 5.93 11.82
N ASP A 260 -10.24 5.70 11.58
CA ASP A 260 -10.98 4.54 12.07
C ASP A 260 -11.00 3.37 11.09
N LYS A 261 -10.56 3.56 9.84
CA LYS A 261 -10.64 2.53 8.79
C LYS A 261 -9.35 2.27 8.02
N ASP A 262 -8.36 3.17 8.05
CA ASP A 262 -7.08 2.93 7.38
C ASP A 262 -6.26 1.85 8.12
N GLU A 263 -5.70 0.91 7.39
CA GLU A 263 -5.02 -0.27 7.95
C GLU A 263 -3.50 -0.08 8.10
N SER A 264 -2.90 0.76 7.25
CA SER A 264 -1.44 0.89 7.16
C SER A 264 -0.98 2.24 7.67
N TRP A 265 -0.02 2.24 8.60
CA TRP A 265 0.59 3.44 9.18
C TRP A 265 -0.38 4.52 9.71
N HIS A 266 -1.65 4.22 9.94
CA HIS A 266 -2.63 5.18 10.45
C HIS A 266 -2.27 5.74 11.84
N PRO A 267 -2.74 6.94 12.21
CA PRO A 267 -2.53 7.50 13.53
C PRO A 267 -3.23 6.66 14.58
N LEU A 268 -2.56 6.49 15.71
CA LEU A 268 -3.17 5.88 16.88
C LEU A 268 -3.94 6.96 17.65
N PRO A 269 -5.19 6.71 18.06
CA PRO A 269 -5.83 7.50 19.10
C PRO A 269 -4.95 7.54 20.35
N GLU A 270 -4.94 8.66 21.05
CA GLU A 270 -4.06 8.91 22.21
C GLU A 270 -4.18 7.80 23.26
N LYS A 271 -5.40 7.36 23.58
CA LYS A 271 -5.64 6.26 24.50
C LYS A 271 -4.91 4.97 24.08
N VAL A 272 -5.05 4.58 22.82
CA VAL A 272 -4.41 3.37 22.26
C VAL A 272 -2.89 3.51 22.30
N TYR A 273 -2.36 4.68 21.93
CA TYR A 273 -0.92 4.96 22.00
C TYR A 273 -0.38 4.84 23.44
N ARG A 274 -1.11 5.37 24.44
CA ARG A 274 -0.72 5.32 25.85
C ARG A 274 -0.69 3.88 26.38
N GLU A 275 -1.61 3.04 25.93
CA GLU A 275 -1.71 1.62 26.30
C GLU A 275 -0.64 0.72 25.65
N LEU A 276 0.06 1.18 24.61
CA LEU A 276 1.13 0.40 23.97
C LEU A 276 2.28 0.11 24.94
N ASN A 277 2.67 -1.17 24.99
CA ASN A 277 3.89 -1.57 25.67
C ASN A 277 5.16 -1.00 25.01
N SER A 278 6.26 -0.96 25.76
CA SER A 278 7.54 -0.38 25.31
C SER A 278 8.09 -1.02 24.03
N THR A 279 7.87 -2.32 23.84
CA THR A 279 8.32 -3.03 22.63
C THR A 279 7.55 -2.55 21.40
N SER A 280 6.23 -2.43 21.50
CA SER A 280 5.37 -1.95 20.41
C SER A 280 5.69 -0.50 20.04
N LYS A 281 5.93 0.35 21.05
CA LYS A 281 6.39 1.74 20.83
C LYS A 281 7.75 1.78 20.11
N LYS A 282 8.73 0.96 20.53
CA LYS A 282 10.03 0.87 19.86
C LYS A 282 9.89 0.39 18.41
N MET A 283 9.10 -0.68 18.19
CA MET A 283 8.85 -1.22 16.85
C MET A 283 8.21 -0.19 15.91
N ARG A 284 7.34 0.70 16.42
CA ARG A 284 6.62 1.69 15.61
C ARG A 284 7.33 3.03 15.44
N PHE A 285 8.13 3.47 16.42
CA PHE A 285 8.67 4.85 16.45
C PHE A 285 10.19 4.97 16.54
N THR A 286 10.94 3.86 16.61
CA THR A 286 12.41 3.89 16.80
C THR A 286 13.15 3.20 15.66
N VAL A 287 13.82 3.98 14.81
CA VAL A 287 14.66 3.45 13.73
C VAL A 287 15.73 2.48 14.29
N PRO A 288 15.97 1.32 13.64
CA PRO A 288 15.45 0.92 12.32
C PRO A 288 14.17 0.07 12.36
N PHE A 289 13.59 -0.20 13.53
CA PHE A 289 12.52 -1.19 13.68
C PHE A 289 11.27 -0.95 12.83
N PRO A 290 10.78 0.31 12.64
CA PRO A 290 9.67 0.61 11.74
C PRO A 290 9.89 0.16 10.30
N LEU A 291 11.15 0.10 9.84
CA LEU A 291 11.53 -0.29 8.49
C LEU A 291 11.54 -1.81 8.28
N PHE A 292 11.17 -2.58 9.31
CA PHE A 292 11.02 -4.02 9.26
C PHE A 292 9.63 -4.45 9.77
N ALA A 293 8.66 -3.53 9.74
CA ALA A 293 7.33 -3.76 10.27
C ALA A 293 6.49 -4.65 9.35
N PHE A 294 6.72 -4.60 8.03
CA PHE A 294 5.87 -5.27 7.05
C PHE A 294 5.65 -6.78 7.28
N PRO A 295 6.67 -7.63 7.53
CA PRO A 295 6.43 -9.04 7.80
C PRO A 295 5.58 -9.28 9.06
N VAL A 296 5.77 -8.44 10.10
CA VAL A 296 4.95 -8.49 11.31
C VAL A 296 3.52 -8.05 11.00
N TYR A 297 3.36 -7.01 10.18
CA TYR A 297 2.07 -6.51 9.73
C TYR A 297 1.25 -7.57 8.98
N LEU A 298 1.89 -8.40 8.15
CA LEU A 298 1.21 -9.51 7.46
C LEU A 298 0.71 -10.60 8.43
N MET A 299 1.50 -10.89 9.46
CA MET A 299 1.12 -11.88 10.48
C MET A 299 0.10 -11.33 11.48
N ARG A 300 0.17 -10.03 11.77
CA ARG A 300 -0.67 -9.33 12.75
C ARG A 300 -0.93 -7.91 12.30
N ARG A 301 -2.19 -7.50 12.36
CA ARG A 301 -2.59 -6.13 12.02
C ARG A 301 -1.93 -5.05 12.89
N THR A 302 -1.97 -3.82 12.39
CA THR A 302 -1.51 -2.61 13.07
C THR A 302 -2.16 -2.48 14.46
N PRO A 303 -1.44 -1.98 15.49
CA PRO A 303 -2.03 -1.77 16.82
C PRO A 303 -3.28 -0.89 16.76
N GLY A 304 -4.29 -1.21 17.58
CA GLY A 304 -5.58 -0.51 17.56
C GLY A 304 -6.61 -1.09 16.59
N ARG A 305 -6.23 -2.11 15.79
CA ARG A 305 -7.14 -2.92 14.98
C ARG A 305 -7.49 -4.22 15.71
N GLU A 306 -8.65 -4.79 15.38
CA GLU A 306 -9.03 -6.13 15.82
C GLU A 306 -7.99 -7.16 15.36
N GLU A 307 -7.77 -8.20 16.17
CA GLU A 307 -6.81 -9.26 15.84
C GLU A 307 -7.12 -9.90 14.47
N GLY A 308 -6.07 -10.14 13.70
CA GLY A 308 -6.21 -10.63 12.33
C GLY A 308 -4.86 -10.77 11.63
N SER A 309 -4.89 -11.45 10.49
CA SER A 309 -3.71 -11.68 9.65
C SER A 309 -4.11 -11.61 8.19
N HIS A 310 -3.19 -11.14 7.36
CA HIS A 310 -3.37 -11.10 5.91
C HIS A 310 -3.37 -12.46 5.24
N PHE A 311 -3.02 -13.52 5.97
CA PHE A 311 -3.05 -14.90 5.48
C PHE A 311 -4.32 -15.67 5.85
N LEU A 312 -5.15 -15.10 6.74
CA LEU A 312 -6.36 -15.75 7.25
C LEU A 312 -7.60 -15.16 6.57
N PRO A 313 -8.34 -15.94 5.75
CA PRO A 313 -9.56 -15.47 5.07
C PRO A 313 -10.64 -14.96 6.02
N SER A 314 -10.69 -15.51 7.24
CA SER A 314 -11.64 -15.11 8.29
C SER A 314 -11.26 -13.81 9.02
N SER A 315 -10.14 -13.17 8.67
CA SER A 315 -9.75 -11.90 9.27
C SER A 315 -10.74 -10.80 8.90
N GLY A 316 -11.08 -9.93 9.86
CA GLY A 316 -11.91 -8.73 9.62
C GLY A 316 -11.32 -7.70 8.65
N LEU A 317 -10.15 -7.97 8.06
CA LEU A 317 -9.59 -7.26 6.92
C LEU A 317 -10.34 -7.52 5.62
N PHE A 318 -10.98 -8.69 5.50
CA PHE A 318 -11.51 -9.18 4.24
C PHE A 318 -13.03 -9.24 4.27
N ASP A 319 -13.64 -8.91 3.13
CA ASP A 319 -15.05 -9.18 2.90
C ASP A 319 -15.20 -10.71 2.71
N PRO A 320 -16.23 -11.37 3.28
CA PRO A 320 -16.43 -12.81 3.11
C PRO A 320 -16.43 -13.28 1.64
N LYS A 321 -16.79 -12.41 0.69
CA LYS A 321 -16.76 -12.75 -0.74
C LYS A 321 -15.33 -12.86 -1.32
N ASP A 322 -14.36 -12.23 -0.68
CA ASP A 322 -12.95 -12.19 -1.11
C ASP A 322 -12.13 -13.36 -0.47
N GLU A 323 -12.76 -14.26 0.31
CA GLU A 323 -12.10 -15.34 1.04
C GLU A 323 -11.24 -16.25 0.14
N LEU A 324 -11.75 -16.62 -1.03
CA LEU A 324 -11.02 -17.48 -1.97
C LEU A 324 -9.76 -16.79 -2.51
N ASP A 325 -9.84 -15.49 -2.76
CA ASP A 325 -8.70 -14.71 -3.25
C ASP A 325 -7.57 -14.66 -2.21
N VAL A 326 -7.93 -14.61 -0.92
CA VAL A 326 -6.98 -14.72 0.20
C VAL A 326 -6.37 -16.11 0.27
N VAL A 327 -7.18 -17.17 0.16
CA VAL A 327 -6.67 -18.56 0.14
C VAL A 327 -5.66 -18.78 -0.99
N VAL A 328 -5.97 -18.31 -2.20
CA VAL A 328 -5.05 -18.42 -3.35
C VAL A 328 -3.77 -17.62 -3.09
N SER A 329 -3.88 -16.39 -2.58
CA SER A 329 -2.72 -15.55 -2.24
C SER A 329 -1.81 -16.22 -1.21
N THR A 330 -2.38 -16.75 -0.13
CA THR A 330 -1.65 -17.48 0.90
C THR A 330 -1.00 -18.74 0.32
N THR A 331 -1.68 -19.47 -0.56
CA THR A 331 -1.14 -20.67 -1.21
C THR A 331 0.07 -20.35 -2.09
N CYS A 332 -0.01 -19.32 -2.93
CA CYS A 332 1.10 -18.89 -3.77
C CYS A 332 2.29 -18.39 -2.93
N TRP A 333 2.02 -17.65 -1.86
CA TRP A 333 3.04 -17.22 -0.90
C TRP A 333 3.72 -18.41 -0.23
N SER A 334 2.95 -19.39 0.27
CA SER A 334 3.48 -20.60 0.88
C SER A 334 4.31 -21.42 -0.10
N ALA A 335 3.90 -21.50 -1.37
CA ALA A 335 4.68 -22.17 -2.41
C ALA A 335 6.05 -21.51 -2.61
N MET A 336 6.13 -20.18 -2.60
CA MET A 336 7.42 -19.46 -2.66
C MET A 336 8.28 -19.76 -1.43
N VAL A 337 7.71 -19.73 -0.22
CA VAL A 337 8.45 -20.09 0.99
C VAL A 337 8.98 -21.52 0.92
N SER A 338 8.16 -22.47 0.50
CA SER A 338 8.58 -23.86 0.29
C SER A 338 9.72 -23.95 -0.73
N LEU A 339 9.65 -23.22 -1.84
CA LEU A 339 10.72 -23.14 -2.83
C LEU A 339 12.03 -22.64 -2.20
N LEU A 340 12.00 -21.54 -1.44
CA LEU A 340 13.19 -20.98 -0.78
C LEU A 340 13.78 -21.96 0.24
N VAL A 341 12.94 -22.68 0.98
CA VAL A 341 13.38 -23.74 1.90
C VAL A 341 14.04 -24.86 1.10
N CYS A 342 13.40 -25.38 0.06
CA CYS A 342 14.00 -26.42 -0.80
C CYS A 342 15.34 -25.98 -1.39
N LEU A 343 15.44 -24.77 -1.91
CA LEU A 343 16.71 -24.21 -2.41
C LEU A 343 17.77 -24.11 -1.31
N SER A 344 17.39 -23.75 -0.09
CA SER A 344 18.29 -23.69 1.06
C SER A 344 18.80 -25.06 1.47
N TRP A 345 18.01 -26.12 1.29
CA TRP A 345 18.44 -27.50 1.54
C TRP A 345 19.38 -28.02 0.44
N VAL A 346 19.13 -27.66 -0.83
CA VAL A 346 19.93 -28.12 -1.97
C VAL A 346 21.26 -27.39 -2.09
N TYR A 347 21.26 -26.05 -1.99
CA TYR A 347 22.44 -25.21 -2.22
C TYR A 347 23.07 -24.69 -0.92
N GLY A 348 22.45 -24.98 0.23
CA GLY A 348 22.82 -24.42 1.52
C GLY A 348 22.10 -23.09 1.82
N PRO A 349 21.92 -22.75 3.11
CA PRO A 349 21.17 -21.56 3.51
C PRO A 349 21.91 -20.26 3.22
N LEU A 350 23.25 -20.26 3.20
CA LEU A 350 24.04 -19.03 3.01
C LEU A 350 23.91 -18.43 1.59
N PRO A 351 23.99 -19.21 0.49
CA PRO A 351 23.71 -18.68 -0.85
C PRO A 351 22.31 -18.09 -0.99
N VAL A 352 21.28 -18.76 -0.46
CA VAL A 352 19.89 -18.25 -0.49
C VAL A 352 19.76 -16.96 0.32
N LEU A 353 20.39 -16.90 1.49
CA LEU A 353 20.43 -15.68 2.31
C LEU A 353 21.12 -14.53 1.55
N LYS A 354 22.26 -14.76 0.91
CA LYS A 354 23.02 -13.72 0.19
C LYS A 354 22.31 -13.26 -1.09
N LEU A 355 21.75 -14.19 -1.87
CA LEU A 355 21.14 -13.89 -3.18
C LEU A 355 19.70 -13.41 -3.08
N TYR A 356 18.95 -13.85 -2.07
CA TYR A 356 17.53 -13.54 -1.93
C TYR A 356 17.21 -12.87 -0.59
N GLY A 357 17.65 -13.46 0.53
CA GLY A 357 17.25 -13.02 1.87
C GLY A 357 17.66 -11.58 2.22
N LEU A 358 18.93 -11.21 1.96
CA LEU A 358 19.44 -9.85 2.24
C LEU A 358 18.85 -8.80 1.29
N PRO A 359 18.73 -9.04 -0.04
CA PRO A 359 17.93 -8.19 -0.91
C PRO A 359 16.47 -8.03 -0.47
N TYR A 360 15.83 -9.12 -0.01
CA TYR A 360 14.46 -9.08 0.51
C TYR A 360 14.35 -8.15 1.73
N LEU A 361 15.33 -8.15 2.64
CA LEU A 361 15.35 -7.19 3.76
C LEU A 361 15.44 -5.73 3.28
N VAL A 362 16.21 -5.46 2.23
CA VAL A 362 16.26 -4.13 1.61
C VAL A 362 14.91 -3.74 0.98
N PHE A 363 14.25 -4.68 0.31
CA PHE A 363 12.89 -4.49 -0.19
C PHE A 363 11.90 -4.16 0.93
N VAL A 364 11.93 -4.91 2.04
CA VAL A 364 11.07 -4.65 3.20
C VAL A 364 11.31 -3.22 3.73
N MET A 365 12.58 -2.80 3.84
CA MET A 365 12.90 -1.41 4.24
C MET A 365 12.33 -0.38 3.25
N TRP A 366 12.42 -0.62 1.94
CA TRP A 366 11.82 0.25 0.94
C TRP A 366 10.30 0.33 1.08
N LEU A 367 9.64 -0.81 1.26
CA LEU A 367 8.18 -0.88 1.39
C LEU A 367 7.68 -0.08 2.59
N ASP A 368 8.26 -0.30 3.76
CA ASP A 368 7.88 0.43 4.97
C ASP A 368 8.25 1.92 4.86
N LEU A 369 9.42 2.25 4.30
CA LEU A 369 9.87 3.63 4.12
C LEU A 369 8.96 4.44 3.20
N VAL A 370 8.67 3.92 2.01
CA VAL A 370 7.88 4.62 0.99
C VAL A 370 6.44 4.77 1.47
N THR A 371 5.83 3.68 1.95
CA THR A 371 4.46 3.71 2.48
C THR A 371 4.34 4.69 3.64
N TYR A 372 5.32 4.77 4.54
CA TYR A 372 5.28 5.77 5.61
C TYR A 372 5.41 7.20 5.08
N LEU A 373 6.44 7.50 4.28
CA LEU A 373 6.75 8.86 3.82
C LEU A 373 5.71 9.47 2.89
N HIS A 374 4.97 8.63 2.18
CA HIS A 374 3.85 9.02 1.34
C HIS A 374 2.61 9.44 2.14
N HIS A 375 2.55 9.14 3.44
CA HIS A 375 1.42 9.46 4.32
C HIS A 375 1.84 10.33 5.52
N HIS A 376 3.14 10.58 5.70
CA HIS A 376 3.71 11.23 6.90
C HIS A 376 4.89 12.16 6.56
N GLY A 377 5.30 12.96 7.54
CA GLY A 377 6.55 13.71 7.48
C GLY A 377 6.52 14.92 6.56
N HIS A 378 5.38 15.57 6.37
CA HIS A 378 5.36 16.91 5.78
C HIS A 378 5.66 17.97 6.86
N SER A 379 6.17 19.14 6.44
CA SER A 379 6.47 20.26 7.35
C SER A 379 5.19 20.78 8.02
N GLU A 380 4.15 20.96 7.21
CA GLU A 380 2.77 21.22 7.66
C GLU A 380 2.08 19.92 8.04
N LYS A 381 1.39 19.89 9.18
CA LYS A 381 0.64 18.71 9.62
C LYS A 381 -0.52 18.45 8.69
N LEU A 382 -0.68 17.18 8.33
CA LEU A 382 -1.80 16.71 7.53
C LEU A 382 -3.00 16.40 8.44
N PRO A 383 -4.22 16.78 8.04
CA PRO A 383 -5.43 16.39 8.75
C PRO A 383 -5.68 14.89 8.55
N TRP A 384 -6.26 14.27 9.56
CA TRP A 384 -6.87 12.95 9.50
C TRP A 384 -8.34 13.08 9.87
N TYR A 385 -9.19 12.27 9.25
CA TYR A 385 -10.63 12.46 9.33
C TYR A 385 -11.34 11.28 9.99
N ARG A 386 -12.45 11.57 10.67
CA ARG A 386 -13.40 10.60 11.23
C ARG A 386 -14.81 10.87 10.71
N GLY A 387 -15.69 9.90 10.92
CA GLY A 387 -17.13 10.06 10.71
C GLY A 387 -17.49 10.70 9.36
N ASN A 388 -18.31 11.76 9.42
CA ASN A 388 -18.83 12.46 8.25
C ASN A 388 -17.83 13.46 7.63
N GLU A 389 -16.74 13.79 8.32
CA GLU A 389 -15.69 14.64 7.77
C GLU A 389 -14.83 13.87 6.75
N TRP A 390 -14.73 12.55 6.88
CA TRP A 390 -13.99 11.75 5.90
C TRP A 390 -14.74 11.63 4.57
N SER A 391 -14.01 11.87 3.48
CA SER A 391 -14.41 11.46 2.13
C SER A 391 -13.19 10.93 1.39
N TYR A 392 -13.40 10.08 0.39
CA TYR A 392 -12.32 9.55 -0.45
C TYR A 392 -11.43 10.67 -1.01
N LEU A 393 -12.01 11.76 -1.53
CA LEU A 393 -11.23 12.90 -2.02
C LEU A 393 -10.38 13.53 -0.93
N ARG A 394 -10.98 13.88 0.22
CA ARG A 394 -10.26 14.54 1.32
C ARG A 394 -9.13 13.68 1.85
N GLY A 395 -9.36 12.38 2.02
CA GLY A 395 -8.33 11.43 2.43
C GLY A 395 -7.22 11.24 1.38
N GLY A 396 -7.52 11.36 0.09
CA GLY A 396 -6.50 11.24 -0.96
C GLY A 396 -5.57 12.46 -0.97
N LEU A 397 -6.12 13.64 -0.71
CA LEU A 397 -5.36 14.91 -0.61
C LEU A 397 -4.45 15.00 0.62
N THR A 398 -4.54 14.06 1.56
CA THR A 398 -3.60 13.96 2.70
C THR A 398 -2.39 13.12 2.38
N THR A 399 -2.32 12.48 1.23
CA THR A 399 -1.10 11.81 0.78
C THR A 399 -0.08 12.82 0.25
N ILE A 400 1.19 12.41 0.17
CA ILE A 400 2.32 13.27 -0.15
C ILE A 400 3.12 12.66 -1.29
N ASP A 401 3.34 13.44 -2.34
CA ASP A 401 4.29 13.08 -3.39
C ASP A 401 5.72 13.17 -2.85
N ARG A 402 6.59 12.24 -3.24
CA ARG A 402 8.01 12.21 -2.84
C ARG A 402 8.90 12.03 -4.06
N ASP A 403 10.00 12.79 -4.08
CA ASP A 403 11.02 12.67 -5.11
C ASP A 403 12.15 11.77 -4.62
N TYR A 404 12.36 10.62 -5.27
CA TYR A 404 13.40 9.65 -4.96
C TYR A 404 14.69 9.82 -5.79
N GLY A 405 14.83 10.92 -6.54
CA GLY A 405 16.02 11.19 -7.35
C GLY A 405 16.16 10.23 -8.53
N TRP A 406 17.34 9.65 -8.72
CA TRP A 406 17.58 8.66 -9.79
C TRP A 406 16.76 7.38 -9.64
N ILE A 407 16.25 7.12 -8.43
CA ILE A 407 15.51 5.92 -8.11
C ILE A 407 14.03 6.00 -8.58
N ASN A 408 13.51 7.20 -8.89
CA ASN A 408 12.11 7.37 -9.33
C ASN A 408 11.72 6.42 -10.47
N ASN A 409 12.55 6.31 -11.51
CA ASN A 409 12.24 5.45 -12.65
C ASN A 409 12.27 3.95 -12.30
N ILE A 410 13.11 3.56 -11.34
CA ILE A 410 13.16 2.18 -10.81
C ILE A 410 11.90 1.91 -9.97
N HIS A 411 11.44 2.92 -9.23
CA HIS A 411 10.20 2.90 -8.48
C HIS A 411 8.94 3.00 -9.36
N HIS A 412 9.10 2.99 -10.68
CA HIS A 412 7.99 3.17 -11.63
C HIS A 412 7.21 4.47 -11.37
N ASP A 413 7.91 5.52 -10.95
CA ASP A 413 7.36 6.85 -10.70
C ASP A 413 6.22 6.90 -9.66
N ILE A 414 6.10 5.88 -8.79
CA ILE A 414 5.08 5.80 -7.73
C ILE A 414 5.17 6.94 -6.71
N GLY A 415 6.27 7.72 -6.72
CA GLY A 415 6.43 8.93 -5.93
C GLY A 415 5.36 10.00 -6.21
N THR A 416 4.66 9.93 -7.35
CA THR A 416 3.44 10.73 -7.61
C THR A 416 2.21 10.11 -6.95
N HIS A 417 2.25 10.05 -5.63
CA HIS A 417 1.35 9.25 -4.81
C HIS A 417 -0.06 9.84 -4.67
N VAL A 418 -0.24 11.16 -4.77
CA VAL A 418 -1.56 11.80 -4.63
C VAL A 418 -2.51 11.35 -5.74
N VAL A 419 -2.08 11.46 -7.01
CA VAL A 419 -2.88 10.99 -8.15
C VAL A 419 -3.02 9.47 -8.11
N HIS A 420 -1.96 8.76 -7.73
CA HIS A 420 -2.01 7.32 -7.57
C HIS A 420 -3.09 6.88 -6.55
N HIS A 421 -3.24 7.57 -5.42
CA HIS A 421 -4.27 7.27 -4.42
C HIS A 421 -5.67 7.62 -4.88
N LEU A 422 -5.85 8.77 -5.55
CA LEU A 422 -7.15 9.22 -6.04
C LEU A 422 -7.64 8.43 -7.27
N PHE A 423 -6.71 7.95 -8.10
CA PHE A 423 -6.98 7.27 -9.35
C PHE A 423 -6.01 6.10 -9.57
N PRO A 424 -6.07 5.06 -8.72
CA PRO A 424 -5.15 3.92 -8.80
C PRO A 424 -5.29 3.12 -10.10
N GLN A 425 -6.33 3.39 -10.89
CA GLN A 425 -6.55 2.81 -12.21
C GLN A 425 -5.61 3.34 -13.31
N ILE A 426 -4.93 4.46 -13.06
CA ILE A 426 -3.94 5.03 -13.98
C ILE A 426 -2.66 4.17 -13.89
N PRO A 427 -2.17 3.61 -15.01
CA PRO A 427 -0.92 2.84 -15.01
C PRO A 427 0.27 3.70 -14.57
N HIS A 428 1.23 3.09 -13.87
CA HIS A 428 2.41 3.78 -13.35
C HIS A 428 3.13 4.67 -14.39
N TYR A 429 3.26 4.19 -15.63
CA TYR A 429 3.95 4.88 -16.73
C TYR A 429 3.24 6.14 -17.27
N ASN A 430 2.04 6.45 -16.76
CA ASN A 430 1.29 7.67 -17.07
C ASN A 430 1.13 8.60 -15.85
N LEU A 431 1.59 8.20 -14.65
CA LEU A 431 1.32 8.94 -13.41
C LEU A 431 1.96 10.33 -13.38
N ILE A 432 3.17 10.49 -13.93
CA ILE A 432 3.83 11.81 -14.01
C ILE A 432 2.99 12.80 -14.80
N GLU A 433 2.50 12.39 -15.97
CA GLU A 433 1.69 13.25 -16.83
C GLU A 433 0.35 13.56 -16.18
N ALA A 434 -0.32 12.54 -15.63
CA ALA A 434 -1.59 12.72 -14.91
C ALA A 434 -1.43 13.67 -13.71
N THR A 435 -0.35 13.55 -12.96
CA THR A 435 -0.02 14.45 -11.84
C THR A 435 0.19 15.87 -12.32
N LYS A 436 0.99 16.08 -13.37
CA LYS A 436 1.19 17.41 -13.95
C LYS A 436 -0.13 18.06 -14.38
N ALA A 437 -1.05 17.29 -14.95
CA ALA A 437 -2.35 17.77 -15.38
C ALA A 437 -3.33 18.06 -14.23
N ALA A 438 -3.27 17.26 -13.16
CA ALA A 438 -4.13 17.41 -11.98
C ALA A 438 -3.72 18.57 -11.05
N LYS A 439 -2.41 18.88 -10.99
CA LYS A 439 -1.84 19.90 -10.09
C LYS A 439 -2.55 21.26 -10.10
N PRO A 440 -2.89 21.87 -11.25
CA PRO A 440 -3.63 23.13 -11.27
C PRO A 440 -5.00 23.07 -10.60
N VAL A 441 -5.67 21.91 -10.63
CA VAL A 441 -6.97 21.71 -9.99
C VAL A 441 -6.83 21.59 -8.48
N PHE A 442 -5.79 20.93 -8.00
CA PHE A 442 -5.54 20.78 -6.56
C PHE A 442 -5.26 22.13 -5.86
N GLY A 443 -4.60 23.07 -6.55
CA GLY A 443 -4.27 24.38 -5.98
C GLY A 443 -3.47 24.25 -4.68
N GLU A 444 -3.91 24.96 -3.63
CA GLU A 444 -3.25 24.99 -2.31
C GLU A 444 -3.27 23.63 -1.57
N PHE A 445 -4.12 22.69 -2.00
CA PHE A 445 -4.14 21.34 -1.42
C PHE A 445 -2.99 20.44 -1.88
N TYR A 446 -2.27 20.81 -2.95
CA TYR A 446 -1.12 20.06 -3.43
C TYR A 446 0.19 20.56 -2.81
N ARG A 447 0.99 19.62 -2.31
CA ARG A 447 2.28 19.89 -1.70
C ARG A 447 3.38 19.47 -2.65
N GLU A 448 4.11 20.45 -3.16
CA GLU A 448 5.23 20.17 -4.06
C GLU A 448 6.32 19.37 -3.31
N PRO A 449 6.79 18.24 -3.88
CA PRO A 449 7.87 17.49 -3.26
C PRO A 449 9.18 18.27 -3.28
N GLU A 450 9.90 18.24 -2.16
CA GLU A 450 11.30 18.67 -2.13
C GLU A 450 12.12 17.82 -3.11
N LYS A 451 12.92 18.48 -3.96
CA LYS A 451 13.70 17.80 -4.98
C LYS A 451 14.88 17.06 -4.37
N SER A 452 15.00 15.79 -4.73
CA SER A 452 16.16 14.98 -4.35
C SER A 452 17.37 15.31 -5.23
N GLY A 453 18.57 15.15 -4.66
CA GLY A 453 19.78 14.95 -5.46
C GLY A 453 19.76 13.57 -6.14
N PRO A 454 20.92 13.02 -6.52
CA PRO A 454 21.00 11.67 -7.09
C PRO A 454 20.35 10.59 -6.21
N LEU A 455 20.56 10.70 -4.89
CA LEU A 455 19.96 9.83 -3.87
C LEU A 455 19.08 10.64 -2.92
N PRO A 456 17.97 10.08 -2.42
CA PRO A 456 17.00 10.81 -1.62
C PRO A 456 17.34 10.88 -0.13
N LEU A 457 18.58 11.27 0.20
CA LEU A 457 19.08 11.26 1.58
C LEU A 457 18.31 12.23 2.51
N HIS A 458 17.71 13.28 1.96
CA HIS A 458 16.88 14.23 2.73
C HIS A 458 15.65 13.55 3.36
N LEU A 459 15.11 12.50 2.71
CA LEU A 459 13.96 11.75 3.20
C LEU A 459 14.25 10.98 4.49
N LEU A 460 15.51 10.61 4.76
CA LEU A 460 15.88 10.03 6.05
C LEU A 460 15.71 11.06 7.18
N GLY A 461 16.08 12.32 6.92
CA GLY A 461 15.83 13.41 7.85
C GLY A 461 14.34 13.64 8.09
N VAL A 462 13.53 13.55 7.03
CA VAL A 462 12.07 13.62 7.10
C VAL A 462 11.50 12.50 7.99
N LEU A 463 11.88 11.25 7.71
CA LEU A 463 11.46 10.08 8.47
C LEU A 463 11.78 10.24 9.96
N LEU A 464 13.04 10.57 10.28
CA LEU A 464 13.50 10.70 11.67
C LEU A 464 12.78 11.82 12.42
N ARG A 465 12.49 12.95 11.75
CA ARG A 465 11.70 14.03 12.34
C ARG A 465 10.25 13.60 12.58
N SER A 466 9.63 12.96 11.59
CA SER A 466 8.23 12.52 11.68
C SER A 466 8.05 11.49 12.79
N LEU A 467 8.85 10.42 12.83
CA LEU A 467 8.79 9.41 13.89
C LEU A 467 9.02 9.98 15.31
N ARG A 468 9.74 11.10 15.43
CA ARG A 468 10.01 11.78 16.70
C ARG A 468 8.89 12.74 17.12
N MET A 469 8.02 13.17 16.20
CA MET A 469 7.04 14.22 16.45
C MET A 469 5.60 13.73 16.29
N ASP A 470 5.36 12.71 15.46
CA ASP A 470 4.05 12.21 15.05
C ASP A 470 3.70 10.91 15.78
N HIS A 471 3.21 11.02 17.02
CA HIS A 471 2.99 9.85 17.87
C HIS A 471 1.53 9.38 17.90
N PHE A 472 0.60 10.32 18.08
CA PHE A 472 -0.83 10.03 18.22
C PHE A 472 -1.69 11.18 17.70
N VAL A 473 -2.99 10.95 17.62
CA VAL A 473 -4.02 11.99 17.39
C VAL A 473 -4.97 12.05 18.57
N SER A 474 -5.61 13.20 18.79
CA SER A 474 -6.59 13.36 19.88
C SER A 474 -7.70 12.30 19.77
N ASP A 475 -8.14 11.78 20.92
CA ASP A 475 -9.30 10.88 21.01
C ASP A 475 -10.61 11.60 20.63
N GLU A 476 -10.63 12.94 20.64
CA GLU A 476 -11.79 13.78 20.34
C GLU A 476 -11.65 14.50 19.00
N GLY A 477 -12.79 14.90 18.43
CA GLY A 477 -12.89 15.66 17.18
C GLY A 477 -12.90 14.82 15.91
N ASP A 478 -13.47 15.39 14.84
CA ASP A 478 -13.63 14.69 13.55
C ASP A 478 -12.54 15.05 12.53
N VAL A 479 -11.83 16.17 12.72
CA VAL A 479 -10.64 16.57 11.97
C VAL A 479 -9.49 16.71 12.96
N VAL A 480 -8.52 15.82 12.89
CA VAL A 480 -7.42 15.74 13.87
C VAL A 480 -6.06 15.76 13.21
N PHE A 481 -5.05 16.17 13.97
CA PHE A 481 -3.67 16.29 13.53
C PHE A 481 -2.76 15.53 14.48
N TYR A 482 -1.64 15.06 13.95
CA TYR A 482 -0.62 14.39 14.76
C TYR A 482 -0.09 15.31 15.87
N GLN A 483 0.07 14.71 17.05
CA GLN A 483 0.60 15.33 18.25
C GLN A 483 1.85 14.60 18.75
N THR A 484 2.68 15.34 19.48
CA THR A 484 3.93 14.84 20.04
C THR A 484 3.72 14.42 21.49
N ASP A 485 4.21 13.24 21.87
CA ASP A 485 4.24 12.81 23.26
C ASP A 485 5.18 13.71 24.09
N PRO A 486 4.64 14.49 25.05
CA PRO A 486 5.43 15.43 25.85
C PRO A 486 6.45 14.73 26.76
N HIS A 487 6.22 13.47 27.15
CA HIS A 487 7.12 12.73 28.02
C HIS A 487 8.45 12.35 27.33
N LEU A 488 8.45 12.23 26.00
CA LEU A 488 9.66 11.99 25.22
C LEU A 488 10.52 13.25 25.02
N LEU A 489 9.90 14.44 25.16
CA LEU A 489 10.61 15.72 25.10
C LEU A 489 11.20 16.12 26.46
N SER A 490 10.51 15.83 27.57
CA SER A 490 10.95 16.20 28.92
C SER A 490 12.17 15.40 29.41
N GLY A 491 12.28 14.12 29.01
CA GLY A 491 13.42 13.25 29.37
C GLY A 491 14.79 13.70 28.82
N LYS A 492 14.83 14.63 27.85
CA LYS A 492 16.08 15.22 27.34
C LYS A 492 16.54 16.45 28.11
N LYS A 493 15.65 17.20 28.76
CA LYS A 493 16.04 18.36 29.58
C LYS A 493 16.73 17.96 30.89
N HIS A 494 16.46 16.77 31.42
CA HIS A 494 17.08 16.28 32.66
C HIS A 494 18.44 15.57 32.48
N LYS A 495 18.91 15.35 31.25
CA LYS A 495 20.23 14.75 30.98
C LYS A 495 21.31 15.78 30.60
N SER A 496 20.98 17.07 30.64
CA SER A 496 21.90 18.17 30.29
C SER A 496 22.15 19.14 31.45
N MET A 497 22.05 18.66 32.69
CA MET A 497 22.46 19.40 33.89
C MET A 497 23.52 18.61 34.65
#